data_AF-A0A0M1P9D0-F1
#
_entry.id   AF-A0A0M1P9D0-F1
#
_cell.length_a   1.000
_cell.length_b   1.000
_cell.length_c   1.000
_cell.angle_alpha   90.00
_cell.angle_beta   90.00
_cell.angle_gamma   90.00
#
_symmetry.space_group_name_H-M   'P 1'
#
loop_
_entity.id
_entity.type
_entity.pdbx_description
1 polymer ?
#
loop_
_entity_poly.entity_id
_entity_poly.type
_entity_poly.pdbx_seq_one_letter_code
_entity_poly.pdbx_strand_id
1 'polypeptide(L)'
;MLDLATRKMPREIRQFMRAEGTKLRRMTVSTARRETKKRTGSYIKGIKRGKVYLYEGDTLAIRVYNSSPHAHLIEDGHRQVTKDGRAVGFVRGKRVFKKAQQAFESEFANDCLEFVDELLDKGLR
;
A
#
# COMPACT_ATOMS: atom_id res chain seq x y z
N MET A 1 -12.22 17.01 -14.37
CA MET A 1 -12.47 17.38 -12.96
C MET A 1 -11.24 17.19 -12.07
N LEU A 2 -10.54 16.06 -12.13
CA LEU A 2 -9.38 15.78 -11.27
C LEU A 2 -8.23 16.81 -11.42
N ASP A 3 -7.94 17.24 -12.65
CA ASP A 3 -6.91 18.25 -12.92
C ASP A 3 -7.29 19.65 -12.36
N LEU A 4 -8.58 20.01 -12.40
CA LEU A 4 -9.08 21.26 -11.82
C LEU A 4 -8.97 21.25 -10.29
N ALA A 5 -9.34 20.15 -9.65
CA ALA A 5 -9.19 19.98 -8.21
C ALA A 5 -7.71 19.98 -7.80
N THR A 6 -6.83 19.34 -8.60
CA THR A 6 -5.38 19.32 -8.37
C THR A 6 -4.77 20.72 -8.42
N ARG A 7 -5.31 21.61 -9.26
CA ARG A 7 -4.85 23.00 -9.35
C ARG A 7 -5.46 23.90 -8.27
N LYS A 8 -6.76 23.76 -7.98
CA LYS A 8 -7.48 24.63 -7.03
C LYS A 8 -7.28 24.25 -5.57
N MET A 9 -7.17 22.95 -5.27
CA MET A 9 -7.12 22.40 -3.90
C MET A 9 -5.99 21.36 -3.73
N PRO A 10 -4.73 21.71 -4.07
CA PRO A 10 -3.60 20.77 -4.03
C PRO A 10 -3.22 20.34 -2.60
N ARG A 11 -3.56 21.14 -1.58
CA ARG A 11 -3.25 20.83 -0.19
C ARG A 11 -4.16 19.72 0.32
N GLU A 12 -5.45 19.84 0.03
CA GLU A 12 -6.54 18.95 0.40
C GLU A 12 -6.28 17.57 -0.21
N ILE A 13 -5.99 17.52 -1.52
CA ILE A 13 -5.65 16.27 -2.21
C ILE A 13 -4.42 15.61 -1.58
N ARG A 14 -3.35 16.39 -1.29
CA ARG A 14 -2.16 15.82 -0.64
C ARG A 14 -2.43 15.33 0.79
N GLN A 15 -3.36 15.95 1.51
CA GLN A 15 -3.77 15.49 2.84
C GLN A 15 -4.58 14.20 2.75
N PHE A 16 -5.57 14.16 1.86
CA PHE A 16 -6.36 12.96 1.53
C PHE A 16 -5.45 11.79 1.18
N MET A 17 -4.57 11.95 0.18
CA MET A 17 -3.64 10.89 -0.24
C MET A 17 -2.74 10.40 0.91
N ARG A 18 -2.31 11.28 1.83
CA ARG A 18 -1.51 10.87 3.00
C ARG A 18 -2.34 10.08 4.01
N ALA A 19 -3.61 10.44 4.19
CA ALA A 19 -4.55 9.71 5.06
C ALA A 19 -4.79 8.31 4.49
N GLU A 20 -5.12 8.21 3.20
CA GLU A 20 -5.36 6.94 2.51
C GLU A 20 -4.13 6.03 2.52
N GLY A 21 -2.94 6.57 2.22
CA GLY A 21 -1.71 5.78 2.34
C GLY A 21 -1.40 5.34 3.78
N THR A 22 -1.92 6.05 4.80
CA THR A 22 -1.78 5.65 6.20
C THR A 22 -2.77 4.54 6.57
N LYS A 23 -4.02 4.61 6.10
CA LYS A 23 -5.02 3.54 6.23
C LYS A 23 -4.51 2.25 5.58
N LEU A 24 -4.11 2.31 4.31
CA LEU A 24 -3.54 1.17 3.59
C LEU A 24 -2.35 0.57 4.34
N ARG A 25 -1.41 1.40 4.84
CA ARG A 25 -0.27 0.92 5.63
C ARG A 25 -0.71 0.17 6.88
N ARG A 26 -1.68 0.69 7.62
CA ARG A 26 -2.22 0.03 8.84
C ARG A 26 -2.81 -1.33 8.47
N MET A 27 -3.56 -1.40 7.39
CA MET A 27 -4.16 -2.64 6.90
C MET A 27 -3.11 -3.66 6.43
N THR A 28 -2.07 -3.23 5.72
CA THR A 28 -0.94 -4.09 5.32
C THR A 28 -0.20 -4.64 6.54
N VAL A 29 0.04 -3.82 7.57
CA VAL A 29 0.66 -4.27 8.83
C VAL A 29 -0.21 -5.27 9.57
N SER A 30 -1.53 -5.05 9.63
CA SER A 30 -2.49 -5.98 10.24
C SER A 30 -2.49 -7.32 9.50
N THR A 31 -2.56 -7.28 8.17
CA THR A 31 -2.50 -8.47 7.31
C THR A 31 -1.16 -9.21 7.48
N ALA A 32 -0.04 -8.48 7.51
CA ALA A 32 1.29 -9.07 7.75
C ALA A 32 1.34 -9.83 9.09
N ARG A 33 0.79 -9.26 10.15
CA ARG A 33 0.74 -9.88 11.48
C ARG A 33 -0.10 -11.16 11.51
N ARG A 34 -1.19 -11.22 10.73
CA ARG A 34 -2.05 -12.40 10.61
C ARG A 34 -1.40 -13.51 9.78
N GLU A 35 -0.77 -13.14 8.67
CA GLU A 35 -0.24 -14.09 7.68
C GLU A 35 1.17 -14.62 8.02
N THR A 36 1.93 -13.89 8.82
CA THR A 36 3.30 -14.25 9.20
C THR A 36 3.36 -14.63 10.67
N LYS A 37 4.01 -15.75 11.00
CA LYS A 37 4.28 -16.12 12.39
C LYS A 37 5.28 -15.12 12.98
N LYS A 38 5.09 -14.71 14.25
CA LYS A 38 6.02 -13.82 14.98
C LYS A 38 7.42 -14.46 15.12
N ARG A 39 8.26 -14.37 14.09
CA ARG A 39 9.72 -14.58 14.21
C ARG A 39 10.54 -13.45 13.61
N THR A 40 9.98 -12.66 12.69
CA THR A 40 10.74 -11.67 11.91
C THR A 40 10.20 -10.25 12.13
N GLY A 41 10.74 -9.57 13.14
CA GLY A 41 10.42 -8.16 13.40
C GLY A 41 10.83 -7.21 12.28
N SER A 42 11.81 -7.57 11.44
CA SER A 42 12.30 -6.75 10.33
C SER A 42 11.26 -6.57 9.22
N TYR A 43 10.58 -7.64 8.79
CA TYR A 43 9.55 -7.56 7.74
C TYR A 43 8.44 -6.57 8.07
N ILE A 44 7.83 -6.70 9.25
CA ILE A 44 6.72 -5.82 9.67
C ILE A 44 7.21 -4.38 9.85
N LYS A 45 8.39 -4.17 10.46
CA LYS A 45 9.00 -2.85 10.62
C LYS A 45 9.35 -2.19 9.28
N GLY A 46 9.65 -3.00 8.26
CA GLY A 46 9.94 -2.54 6.91
C GLY A 46 8.74 -2.01 6.14
N ILE A 47 7.50 -2.26 6.60
CA ILE A 47 6.28 -1.77 5.94
C ILE A 47 6.10 -0.27 6.20
N LYS A 48 6.26 0.52 5.14
CA LYS A 48 6.27 1.98 5.17
C LYS A 48 5.36 2.56 4.10
N ARG A 49 4.82 3.74 4.38
CA ARG A 49 4.12 4.59 3.40
C ARG A 49 5.14 5.54 2.79
N GLY A 50 5.14 5.65 1.47
CA GLY A 50 5.95 6.60 0.72
C GLY A 50 5.48 8.05 0.88
N LYS A 51 6.08 8.92 0.07
CA LYS A 51 5.59 10.28 -0.18
C LYS A 51 4.55 10.23 -1.31
N VAL A 52 3.71 11.26 -1.38
CA VAL A 52 2.87 11.49 -2.56
C VAL A 52 3.78 11.88 -3.72
N TYR A 53 3.57 11.28 -4.89
CA TYR A 53 4.38 11.48 -6.09
C TYR A 53 3.50 11.43 -7.34
N LEU A 54 4.03 11.86 -8.49
CA LEU A 54 3.39 11.67 -9.79
C LEU A 54 3.82 10.31 -10.35
N TYR A 55 2.85 9.43 -10.51
CA TYR A 55 2.98 8.15 -11.20
C TYR A 55 2.69 8.36 -12.68
N GLU A 56 3.55 7.81 -13.54
CA GLU A 56 3.46 7.93 -15.01
C GLU A 56 3.34 9.38 -15.54
N GLY A 57 3.76 10.36 -14.74
CA GLY A 57 3.85 11.77 -15.12
C GLY A 57 2.59 12.60 -14.90
N ASP A 58 1.44 11.98 -14.67
CA ASP A 58 0.15 12.68 -14.61
C ASP A 58 -0.71 12.32 -13.39
N THR A 59 -0.48 11.16 -12.77
CA THR A 59 -1.38 10.61 -11.76
C THR A 59 -0.79 10.78 -10.37
N LEU A 60 -1.47 11.53 -9.49
CA LEU A 60 -1.04 11.60 -8.09
C LEU A 60 -1.23 10.24 -7.42
N ALA A 61 -0.12 9.68 -6.92
CA ALA A 61 -0.10 8.37 -6.29
C ALA A 61 0.59 8.43 -4.93
N ILE A 62 0.23 7.47 -4.08
CA ILE A 62 0.96 7.16 -2.86
C ILE A 62 1.12 5.65 -2.79
N ARG A 63 2.30 5.18 -2.36
CA ARG A 63 2.58 3.75 -2.26
C ARG A 63 2.82 3.32 -0.81
N VAL A 64 2.44 2.09 -0.51
CA VAL A 64 2.90 1.36 0.66
C VAL A 64 3.87 0.28 0.18
N TYR A 65 5.05 0.21 0.78
CA TYR A 65 6.12 -0.68 0.33
C TYR A 65 6.82 -1.33 1.53
N ASN A 66 7.61 -2.38 1.28
CA ASN A 66 8.48 -2.97 2.28
C ASN A 66 9.96 -2.71 1.94
N SER A 67 10.73 -2.20 2.90
CA SER A 67 12.18 -1.99 2.72
C SER A 67 13.04 -3.21 3.09
N SER A 68 12.43 -4.33 3.49
CA SER A 68 13.18 -5.52 3.93
C SER A 68 13.71 -6.30 2.71
N PRO A 69 14.98 -6.75 2.70
CA PRO A 69 15.56 -7.47 1.57
C PRO A 69 14.78 -8.75 1.19
N HIS A 70 14.23 -9.44 2.19
CA HIS A 70 13.47 -10.69 2.03
C HIS A 70 11.96 -10.47 1.82
N ALA A 71 11.50 -9.25 1.59
CA ALA A 71 10.07 -8.97 1.46
C ALA A 71 9.42 -9.69 0.27
N HIS A 72 10.11 -9.73 -0.87
CA HIS A 72 9.64 -10.42 -2.07
C HIS A 72 9.50 -11.93 -1.84
N LEU A 73 10.38 -12.55 -1.05
CA LEU A 73 10.29 -13.98 -0.68
C LEU A 73 9.01 -14.28 0.12
N ILE A 74 8.54 -13.33 0.93
CA ILE A 74 7.29 -13.43 1.68
C ILE A 74 6.09 -13.13 0.78
N GLU A 75 6.20 -12.15 -0.11
CA GLU A 75 5.10 -11.77 -0.99
C GLU A 75 4.83 -12.84 -2.06
N ASP A 76 5.85 -13.20 -2.83
CA ASP A 76 5.74 -14.02 -4.04
C ASP A 76 6.08 -15.49 -3.79
N GLY A 77 6.82 -15.76 -2.71
CA GLY A 77 7.34 -17.09 -2.41
C GLY A 77 8.74 -17.28 -2.95
N HIS A 78 9.30 -18.46 -2.71
CA HIS A 78 10.67 -18.78 -3.12
C HIS A 78 10.93 -20.28 -3.15
N ARG A 79 11.96 -20.68 -3.91
CA ARG A 79 12.44 -22.06 -3.90
C ARG A 79 13.06 -22.37 -2.54
N GLN A 80 12.69 -23.51 -1.99
CA GLN A 80 13.32 -24.06 -0.80
C GLN A 80 14.56 -24.84 -1.26
N VAL A 81 15.73 -24.44 -0.77
CA VAL A 81 17.00 -25.07 -1.11
C VAL A 81 17.69 -25.59 0.14
N THR A 82 18.40 -26.72 0.01
CA THR A 82 19.31 -27.19 1.06
C THR A 82 20.56 -26.31 1.11
N LYS A 83 21.40 -26.52 2.13
CA LYS A 83 22.69 -25.82 2.26
C LYS A 83 23.58 -26.03 1.02
N ASP A 84 23.47 -27.20 0.39
CA ASP A 84 24.24 -27.57 -0.80
C ASP A 84 23.60 -27.11 -2.12
N GLY A 85 22.56 -26.27 -2.06
CA GLY A 85 21.93 -25.64 -3.23
C GLY A 85 20.89 -26.50 -3.96
N ARG A 86 20.64 -27.73 -3.51
CA ARG A 86 19.61 -28.60 -4.09
C ARG A 86 18.22 -28.08 -3.76
N ALA A 87 17.38 -27.89 -4.78
CA ALA A 87 15.97 -27.54 -4.59
C ALA A 87 15.20 -28.72 -4.01
N VAL A 88 14.50 -28.50 -2.89
CA VAL A 88 13.69 -29.51 -2.19
C VAL A 88 12.21 -29.16 -2.14
N GLY A 89 11.83 -27.97 -2.61
CA GLY A 89 10.43 -27.57 -2.69
C GLY A 89 10.24 -26.10 -3.04
N PHE A 90 9.01 -25.63 -2.87
CA PHE A 90 8.65 -24.22 -3.06
C PHE A 90 7.83 -23.74 -1.86
N VAL A 91 8.27 -22.63 -1.27
CA VAL A 91 7.54 -21.93 -0.21
C VAL A 91 6.59 -20.95 -0.86
N ARG A 92 5.28 -21.20 -0.74
CA ARG A 92 4.24 -20.32 -1.29
C ARG A 92 4.26 -18.94 -0.61
N GLY A 93 4.24 -17.89 -1.42
CA GLY A 93 4.10 -16.51 -0.98
C GLY A 93 2.79 -16.29 -0.21
N LYS A 94 2.84 -15.39 0.77
CA LYS A 94 1.71 -14.99 1.61
C LYS A 94 0.85 -13.91 0.98
N ARG A 95 1.37 -13.22 -0.05
CA ARG A 95 0.66 -12.18 -0.82
C ARG A 95 0.05 -11.11 0.08
N VAL A 96 0.83 -10.64 1.05
CA VAL A 96 0.39 -9.72 2.11
C VAL A 96 -0.06 -8.39 1.52
N PHE A 97 0.73 -7.84 0.60
CA PHE A 97 0.42 -6.57 -0.05
C PHE A 97 -0.79 -6.72 -0.95
N LYS A 98 -0.85 -7.78 -1.76
CA LYS A 98 -2.01 -8.04 -2.62
C LYS A 98 -3.30 -8.19 -1.81
N LYS A 99 -3.29 -8.97 -0.72
CA LYS A 99 -4.46 -9.14 0.16
C LYS A 99 -4.90 -7.83 0.80
N ALA A 100 -3.95 -7.02 1.26
CA ALA A 100 -4.25 -5.72 1.86
C ALA A 100 -4.82 -4.74 0.83
N GLN A 101 -4.31 -4.73 -0.40
CA GLN A 101 -4.86 -3.92 -1.49
C GLN A 101 -6.31 -4.32 -1.76
N GLN A 102 -6.58 -5.61 -1.99
CA GLN A 102 -7.93 -6.09 -2.30
C GLN A 102 -8.95 -5.77 -1.20
N ALA A 103 -8.53 -5.85 0.07
CA ALA A 103 -9.39 -5.49 1.19
C ALA A 103 -9.62 -3.98 1.32
N PHE A 104 -8.69 -3.16 0.82
CA PHE A 104 -8.76 -1.70 0.91
C PHE A 104 -9.50 -1.06 -0.28
N GLU A 105 -9.63 -1.75 -1.41
CA GLU A 105 -10.23 -1.21 -2.64
C GLU A 105 -11.63 -0.60 -2.41
N SER A 106 -12.50 -1.27 -1.66
CA SER A 106 -13.85 -0.75 -1.36
C SER A 106 -13.83 0.44 -0.41
N GLU A 107 -12.95 0.43 0.61
CA GLU A 107 -12.80 1.54 1.56
C GLU A 107 -12.30 2.78 0.81
N PHE A 108 -11.25 2.63 0.00
CA PHE A 108 -10.68 3.70 -0.81
C PHE A 108 -11.68 4.28 -1.81
N ALA A 109 -12.52 3.45 -2.43
CA ALA A 109 -13.55 3.92 -3.36
C ALA A 109 -14.60 4.80 -2.64
N ASN A 110 -15.04 4.40 -1.44
CA ASN A 110 -15.96 5.19 -0.64
C ASN A 110 -15.32 6.49 -0.15
N ASP A 111 -14.09 6.42 0.36
CA ASP A 111 -13.32 7.59 0.79
C ASP A 111 -13.13 8.61 -0.35
N CYS A 112 -12.96 8.13 -1.60
CA CYS A 112 -12.90 9.00 -2.78
C CYS A 112 -14.22 9.74 -3.03
N LEU A 113 -15.37 9.07 -2.87
CA LEU A 113 -16.69 9.69 -3.05
C LEU A 113 -16.92 10.77 -2.00
N GLU A 114 -16.71 10.44 -0.73
CA GLU A 114 -16.84 11.40 0.38
C GLU A 114 -15.91 12.60 0.20
N PHE A 115 -14.68 12.36 -0.27
CA PHE A 115 -13.73 13.43 -0.53
C PHE A 115 -14.18 14.36 -1.66
N VAL A 116 -14.82 13.84 -2.71
CA VAL A 116 -15.38 14.68 -3.79
C VAL A 116 -16.48 15.58 -3.22
N ASP A 117 -17.37 15.05 -2.38
CA ASP A 117 -18.41 15.84 -1.73
C ASP A 117 -17.81 16.94 -0.84
N GLU A 118 -16.79 16.61 -0.04
CA GLU A 118 -16.08 17.61 0.75
C GLU A 118 -15.45 18.74 -0.09
N LEU A 119 -14.90 18.40 -1.26
CA LEU A 119 -14.30 19.40 -2.15
C LEU A 119 -15.37 20.33 -2.72
N LEU A 120 -16.54 19.79 -3.11
CA LEU A 120 -17.67 20.57 -3.60
C LEU A 120 -18.16 21.55 -2.53
N ASP A 121 -18.30 21.09 -1.28
CA ASP A 121 -18.71 21.92 -0.14
C ASP A 121 -17.70 23.03 0.17
N LYS A 122 -16.40 22.75 0.02
CA LYS A 122 -15.31 23.74 0.18
C LYS A 122 -15.22 24.74 -0.97
N GLY A 123 -16.14 24.69 -1.94
CA GLY A 123 -16.22 25.65 -3.03
C GLY A 123 -15.46 25.25 -4.29
N LEU A 124 -15.25 23.95 -4.52
CA LEU A 124 -14.86 23.45 -5.85
C LEU A 124 -16.04 23.66 -6.82
N ARG A 125 -16.15 24.88 -7.33
CA ARG A 125 -17.04 25.30 -8.42
C ARG A 125 -16.23 25.79 -9.61
#